data_AF-A0A292SI67-F1
#
_entry.id   AF-A0A292SI67-F1
#
_cell.length_a   1.000
_cell.length_b   1.000
_cell.length_c   1.000
_cell.angle_alpha   90.00
_cell.angle_beta   90.00
_cell.angle_gamma   90.00
#
_symmetry.space_group_name_H-M   'P 1'
#
loop_
_entity.id
_entity.type
_entity.pdbx_description
1 polymer ?
#
loop_
_entity_poly.entity_id
_entity_poly.type
_entity_poly.pdbx_seq_one_letter_code
_entity_poly.pdbx_strand_id
1 'polypeptide(L)'
;MDSTLIVNVDYFNNAHKSIDKMLKDFRFKATPRKDGGNDIAMPILPFFNKDKQLDIMLLSAKFVNGEASKMDIVALNKSFKDYYAYSNVLDANPMAIINDIYSQKGVVDLLKKHMKQGSFKSVEELGKMTNKEQVDYLFEASDALTGLPFNQHPSSKILASKRSVFDTLYHEEGHLFHHKNTILDYEDMHVVYNKQTGKPDKIGALAKGFLESKEEQFIASTVSRYAKSSPLEFVAEVYARMLNGEKFGDDVMNLYNKYKGPVLPD
;
A
#
# COMPACT_ATOMS: atom_id res chain seq x y z
N MET A 1 7.50 -23.49 -23.16
CA MET A 1 8.65 -22.73 -22.63
C MET A 1 8.87 -23.18 -21.20
N ASP A 2 10.10 -23.53 -20.83
CA ASP A 2 10.44 -23.77 -19.43
C ASP A 2 10.22 -22.48 -18.65
N SER A 3 9.28 -22.51 -17.70
CA SER A 3 8.94 -21.34 -16.89
C SER A 3 9.99 -21.19 -15.79
N THR A 4 10.90 -20.23 -15.95
CA THR A 4 11.97 -19.94 -14.99
C THR A 4 11.54 -18.80 -14.06
N LEU A 5 11.68 -18.99 -12.75
CA LEU A 5 11.52 -17.91 -11.76
C LEU A 5 12.73 -16.98 -11.83
N ILE A 6 12.51 -15.70 -12.09
CA ILE A 6 13.57 -14.69 -12.16
C ILE A 6 13.41 -13.76 -10.97
N VAL A 7 14.46 -13.61 -10.17
CA VAL A 7 14.44 -12.74 -8.98
C VAL A 7 15.57 -11.71 -9.10
N ASN A 8 15.23 -10.42 -8.95
CA ASN A 8 16.21 -9.36 -8.95
C ASN A 8 16.96 -9.29 -7.61
N VAL A 9 18.12 -9.93 -7.53
CA VAL A 9 18.97 -9.96 -6.32
C VAL A 9 19.47 -8.56 -5.93
N ASP A 10 19.68 -7.67 -6.90
CA ASP A 10 20.14 -6.30 -6.62
C ASP A 10 19.09 -5.50 -5.84
N TYR A 11 17.81 -5.80 -6.01
CA TYR A 11 16.76 -5.17 -5.20
C TYR A 11 16.99 -5.43 -3.70
N PHE A 12 17.32 -6.67 -3.33
CA PHE A 12 17.59 -7.07 -1.94
C PHE A 12 18.86 -6.41 -1.42
N ASN A 13 19.94 -6.44 -2.21
CA ASN A 13 21.22 -5.88 -1.82
C ASN A 13 21.17 -4.35 -1.63
N ASN A 14 20.29 -3.67 -2.36
CA ASN A 14 20.19 -2.22 -2.38
C ASN A 14 19.01 -1.65 -1.56
N ALA A 15 18.18 -2.48 -0.94
CA ALA A 15 16.95 -2.04 -0.24
C ALA A 15 17.21 -1.01 0.89
N HIS A 16 18.39 -1.06 1.51
CA HIS A 16 18.80 -0.12 2.57
C HIS A 16 19.01 1.31 2.05
N LYS A 17 19.39 1.50 0.77
CA LYS A 17 19.87 2.78 0.23
C LYS A 17 18.87 3.94 0.37
N SER A 18 17.57 3.64 0.42
CA SER A 18 16.53 4.67 0.56
C SER A 18 15.98 4.81 1.97
N ILE A 19 16.29 3.90 2.90
CA ILE A 19 15.65 3.85 4.22
C ILE A 19 16.00 5.09 5.05
N ASP A 20 17.27 5.53 5.06
CA ASP A 20 17.69 6.72 5.79
C ASP A 20 16.95 7.99 5.35
N LYS A 21 16.73 8.13 4.03
CA LYS A 21 15.94 9.24 3.49
C LYS A 21 14.49 9.13 3.96
N MET A 22 13.90 7.95 3.88
CA MET A 22 12.50 7.71 4.27
C MET A 22 12.30 8.01 5.76
N LEU A 23 13.18 7.54 6.64
CA LEU A 23 13.14 7.83 8.07
C LEU A 23 13.17 9.34 8.36
N LYS A 24 13.97 10.11 7.61
CA LYS A 24 14.01 11.58 7.70
C LYS A 24 12.72 12.23 7.22
N ASP A 25 12.21 11.82 6.06
CA ASP A 25 10.95 12.33 5.51
C ASP A 25 9.79 12.12 6.50
N PHE A 26 9.76 10.95 7.16
CA PHE A 26 8.78 10.60 8.19
C PHE A 26 9.14 11.09 9.59
N ARG A 27 10.21 11.89 9.76
CA ARG A 27 10.64 12.43 11.05
C ARG A 27 10.70 11.36 12.16
N PHE A 28 11.09 10.14 11.79
CA PHE A 28 11.18 9.02 12.72
C PHE A 28 12.20 9.33 13.82
N LYS A 29 11.85 9.04 15.07
CA LYS A 29 12.74 9.17 16.22
C LYS A 29 12.65 7.92 17.07
N ALA A 30 13.81 7.39 17.46
CA ALA A 30 13.96 6.41 18.53
C ALA A 30 14.77 7.08 19.65
N THR A 31 14.21 7.14 20.86
CA THR A 31 14.84 7.73 22.04
C THR A 31 15.06 6.64 23.08
N PRO A 32 16.31 6.31 23.44
CA PRO A 32 16.60 5.31 24.45
C PRO A 32 15.97 5.66 25.79
N ARG A 33 15.36 4.66 26.44
CA ARG A 33 14.82 4.74 27.79
C ARG A 33 15.83 4.21 28.80
N LYS A 34 15.67 4.63 30.06
CA LYS A 34 16.51 4.21 31.19
C LYS A 34 16.42 2.71 31.49
N ASP A 35 15.34 2.05 31.08
CA ASP A 35 15.09 0.62 31.28
C ASP A 35 15.66 -0.26 30.15
N GLY A 36 16.41 0.33 29.21
CA GLY A 36 16.94 -0.38 28.05
C GLY A 36 15.98 -0.48 26.86
N GLY A 37 14.76 0.06 26.96
CA GLY A 37 13.83 0.17 25.83
C GLY A 37 14.08 1.41 24.96
N ASN A 38 13.21 1.63 23.97
CA ASN A 38 13.17 2.87 23.16
C ASN A 38 11.75 3.44 23.14
N ASP A 39 11.62 4.74 23.33
CA ASP A 39 10.44 5.50 22.93
C ASP A 39 10.53 5.81 21.44
N ILE A 40 9.50 5.43 20.67
CA ILE A 40 9.48 5.57 19.22
C ILE A 40 8.39 6.57 18.82
N ALA A 41 8.73 7.52 17.95
CA ALA A 41 7.80 8.51 17.42
C ALA A 41 7.88 8.62 15.89
N MET A 42 6.72 8.65 15.25
CA MET A 42 6.53 8.91 13.81
C MET A 42 5.16 9.58 13.61
N PRO A 43 5.03 10.66 12.80
CA PRO A 43 3.74 11.19 12.40
C PRO A 43 2.92 10.10 11.69
N ILE A 44 1.60 10.14 11.87
CA ILE A 44 0.68 9.16 11.30
C ILE A 44 -0.18 9.88 10.27
N LEU A 45 -0.29 9.33 9.06
CA LEU A 45 -1.27 9.79 8.08
C LEU A 45 -2.69 9.47 8.58
N PRO A 46 -3.70 10.29 8.26
CA PRO A 46 -5.04 10.11 8.79
C PRO A 46 -5.58 8.73 8.43
N PHE A 47 -5.96 7.99 9.48
CA PHE A 47 -6.47 6.62 9.41
C PHE A 47 -5.57 5.60 8.69
N PHE A 48 -4.28 5.87 8.51
CA PHE A 48 -3.36 4.86 7.99
C PHE A 48 -3.40 3.62 8.90
N ASN A 49 -3.27 2.43 8.30
CA ASN A 49 -3.49 1.18 9.02
C ASN A 49 -2.56 1.07 10.24
N LYS A 50 -3.15 0.97 11.45
CA LYS A 50 -2.40 1.01 12.72
C LYS A 50 -1.42 -0.14 12.90
N ASP A 51 -1.77 -1.34 12.43
CA ASP A 51 -0.92 -2.53 12.58
C ASP A 51 0.30 -2.43 11.65
N LYS A 52 0.09 -1.88 10.44
CA LYS A 52 1.17 -1.57 9.51
C LYS A 52 2.03 -0.40 9.98
N GLN A 53 1.43 0.64 10.57
CA GLN A 53 2.14 1.73 11.21
C GLN A 53 3.08 1.21 12.31
N LEU A 54 2.56 0.35 13.20
CA LEU A 54 3.34 -0.26 14.26
C LEU A 54 4.49 -1.12 13.70
N ASP A 55 4.22 -1.91 12.66
CA ASP A 55 5.22 -2.71 11.98
C ASP A 55 6.36 -1.85 11.39
N ILE A 56 6.02 -0.75 10.70
CA ILE A 56 7.00 0.23 10.20
C ILE A 56 7.83 0.80 11.35
N MET A 57 7.20 1.20 12.46
CA MET A 57 7.89 1.78 13.61
C MET A 57 8.87 0.80 14.25
N LEU A 58 8.46 -0.46 14.43
CA LEU A 58 9.29 -1.51 15.03
C LEU A 58 10.46 -1.90 14.12
N LEU A 59 10.21 -2.07 12.83
CA LEU A 59 11.27 -2.36 11.85
C LEU A 59 12.25 -1.19 11.72
N SER A 60 11.74 0.06 11.76
CA SER A 60 12.59 1.26 11.76
C SER A 60 13.49 1.32 12.98
N ALA A 61 12.99 0.98 14.17
CA ALA A 61 13.79 0.91 15.39
C ALA A 61 14.89 -0.14 15.28
N LYS A 62 14.56 -1.36 14.83
CA LYS A 62 15.56 -2.40 14.55
C LYS A 62 16.63 -1.93 13.57
N PHE A 63 16.23 -1.23 12.50
CA PHE A 63 17.15 -0.72 11.49
C PHE A 63 18.13 0.30 12.08
N VAL A 64 17.61 1.30 12.80
CA VAL A 64 18.43 2.36 13.42
C VAL A 64 19.39 1.79 14.48
N ASN A 65 18.99 0.72 15.18
CA ASN A 65 19.83 0.06 16.18
C ASN A 65 20.84 -0.94 15.57
N GLY A 66 20.83 -1.15 14.25
CA GLY A 66 21.70 -2.14 13.59
C GLY A 66 21.29 -3.60 13.82
N GLU A 67 20.06 -3.83 14.26
CA GLU A 67 19.50 -5.15 14.59
C GLU A 67 18.66 -5.74 13.44
N ALA A 68 18.34 -4.94 12.42
CA ALA A 68 17.53 -5.38 11.28
C ALA A 68 18.30 -6.37 10.39
N SER A 69 17.68 -7.52 10.12
CA SER A 69 18.16 -8.45 9.10
C SER A 69 17.98 -7.86 7.69
N LYS A 70 18.62 -8.48 6.68
CA LYS A 70 18.35 -8.15 5.28
C LYS A 70 16.86 -8.26 4.92
N MET A 71 16.15 -9.21 5.53
CA MET A 71 14.72 -9.42 5.29
C MET A 71 13.89 -8.30 5.90
N ASP A 72 14.23 -7.87 7.12
CA ASP A 72 13.61 -6.71 7.78
C ASP A 72 13.79 -5.44 6.95
N ILE A 73 14.99 -5.23 6.40
CA ILE A 73 15.32 -4.08 5.53
C ILE A 73 14.44 -4.07 4.27
N VAL A 74 14.25 -5.21 3.62
CA VAL A 74 13.39 -5.32 2.42
C VAL A 74 11.93 -5.06 2.78
N ALA A 75 11.42 -5.67 3.85
CA ALA A 75 10.06 -5.46 4.33
C ALA A 75 9.81 -3.98 4.67
N LEU A 76 10.73 -3.36 5.41
CA LEU A 76 10.67 -1.94 5.78
C LEU A 76 10.66 -1.03 4.55
N ASN A 77 11.53 -1.30 3.55
CA ASN A 77 11.56 -0.56 2.30
C ASN A 77 10.20 -0.57 1.58
N LYS A 78 9.57 -1.74 1.50
CA LYS A 78 8.25 -1.89 0.87
C LYS A 78 7.15 -1.22 1.69
N SER A 79 7.17 -1.36 3.01
CA SER A 79 6.18 -0.72 3.88
C SER A 79 6.23 0.80 3.79
N PHE A 80 7.43 1.40 3.68
CA PHE A 80 7.54 2.83 3.39
C PHE A 80 7.00 3.21 2.01
N LYS A 81 7.23 2.40 0.97
CA LYS A 81 6.63 2.64 -0.35
C LYS A 81 5.11 2.63 -0.30
N ASP A 82 4.52 1.72 0.47
CA ASP A 82 3.07 1.69 0.66
C ASP A 82 2.59 2.90 1.47
N TYR A 83 3.35 3.39 2.45
CA TYR A 83 3.04 4.63 3.15
C TYR A 83 2.98 5.84 2.19
N TYR A 84 3.98 6.00 1.32
CA TYR A 84 3.93 7.03 0.27
C TYR A 84 2.77 6.80 -0.71
N ALA A 85 2.48 5.54 -1.06
CA ALA A 85 1.34 5.22 -1.93
C ALA A 85 0.02 5.63 -1.28
N TYR A 86 -0.13 5.39 0.03
CA TYR A 86 -1.30 5.82 0.80
C TYR A 86 -1.41 7.35 0.83
N SER A 87 -0.29 8.07 1.03
CA SER A 87 -0.28 9.53 0.91
C SER A 87 -0.77 10.01 -0.45
N ASN A 88 -0.35 9.35 -1.54
CA ASN A 88 -0.82 9.71 -2.88
C ASN A 88 -2.32 9.43 -3.06
N VAL A 89 -2.85 8.34 -2.49
CA VAL A 89 -4.29 8.05 -2.50
C VAL A 89 -5.05 9.09 -1.69
N LEU A 90 -4.53 9.48 -0.52
CA LEU A 90 -5.09 10.54 0.32
C LEU A 90 -5.22 11.85 -0.45
N ASP A 91 -4.19 12.27 -1.18
CA ASP A 91 -4.23 13.53 -1.93
C ASP A 91 -5.10 13.44 -3.20
N ALA A 92 -5.00 12.33 -3.94
CA ALA A 92 -5.64 12.19 -5.25
C ALA A 92 -7.10 11.74 -5.17
N ASN A 93 -7.46 10.93 -4.17
CA ASN A 93 -8.81 10.41 -3.97
C ASN A 93 -9.15 10.21 -2.47
N PRO A 94 -9.23 11.31 -1.69
CA PRO A 94 -9.52 11.23 -0.25
C PRO A 94 -10.89 10.61 0.06
N MET A 95 -11.86 10.73 -0.86
CA MET A 95 -13.16 10.06 -0.73
C MET A 95 -13.06 8.53 -0.63
N ALA A 96 -12.04 7.91 -1.22
CA ALA A 96 -11.82 6.48 -1.07
C ALA A 96 -11.55 6.10 0.39
N ILE A 97 -10.70 6.88 1.07
CA ILE A 97 -10.38 6.67 2.49
C ILE A 97 -11.61 7.00 3.34
N ILE A 98 -12.33 8.08 3.02
CA ILE A 98 -13.58 8.44 3.73
C ILE A 98 -14.58 7.28 3.66
N ASN A 99 -14.84 6.74 2.46
CA ASN A 99 -15.80 5.65 2.28
C ASN A 99 -15.36 4.37 3.01
N ASP A 100 -14.08 4.00 2.91
CA ASP A 100 -13.54 2.85 3.62
C ASP A 100 -13.68 3.00 5.14
N ILE A 101 -13.32 4.17 5.70
CA ILE A 101 -13.42 4.44 7.14
C ILE A 101 -14.86 4.53 7.63
N TYR A 102 -15.73 5.22 6.90
CA TYR A 102 -17.14 5.41 7.30
C TYR A 102 -17.96 4.13 7.19
N SER A 103 -17.54 3.18 6.33
CA SER A 103 -18.17 1.86 6.26
C SER A 103 -17.93 1.00 7.51
N GLN A 104 -16.95 1.35 8.34
CA GLN A 104 -16.57 0.56 9.50
C GLN A 104 -17.57 0.78 10.65
N LYS A 105 -17.97 -0.34 11.26
CA LYS A 105 -18.97 -0.35 12.34
C LYS A 105 -18.54 0.57 13.48
N GLY A 106 -19.42 1.52 13.84
CA GLY A 106 -19.26 2.42 14.98
C GLY A 106 -18.33 3.60 14.77
N VAL A 107 -17.65 3.72 13.62
CA VAL A 107 -16.72 4.83 13.37
C VAL A 107 -17.45 6.16 13.26
N VAL A 108 -18.59 6.22 12.58
CA VAL A 108 -19.40 7.44 12.47
C VAL A 108 -19.83 7.96 13.84
N ASP A 109 -20.29 7.08 14.73
CA ASP A 109 -20.71 7.46 16.08
C ASP A 109 -19.51 7.91 16.92
N LEU A 110 -18.35 7.25 16.74
CA LEU A 110 -17.10 7.65 17.38
C LEU A 110 -16.67 9.05 16.96
N LEU A 111 -16.70 9.35 15.65
CA LEU A 111 -16.36 10.67 15.13
C LEU A 111 -17.33 11.74 15.65
N LYS A 112 -18.64 11.50 15.63
CA LYS A 112 -19.63 12.43 16.20
C LYS A 112 -19.40 12.72 17.68
N LYS A 113 -18.93 11.72 18.44
CA LYS A 113 -18.65 11.87 19.87
C LYS A 113 -17.40 12.69 20.16
N HIS A 114 -16.36 12.55 19.34
CA HIS A 114 -15.03 13.07 19.64
C HIS A 114 -14.65 14.34 18.85
N MET A 115 -15.25 14.55 17.67
CA MET A 115 -15.04 15.79 16.91
C MET A 115 -15.74 16.97 17.60
N LYS A 116 -15.23 18.18 17.33
CA LYS A 116 -15.86 19.42 17.82
C LYS A 116 -17.30 19.52 17.31
N GLN A 117 -18.18 20.06 18.15
CA GLN A 117 -19.59 20.23 17.80
C GLN A 117 -19.71 21.05 16.50
N GLY A 118 -20.46 20.52 15.52
CA GLY A 118 -20.63 21.14 14.20
C GLY A 118 -19.51 20.86 13.19
N SER A 119 -18.40 20.23 13.58
CA SER A 119 -17.32 19.85 12.64
C SER A 119 -17.59 18.55 11.89
N PHE A 120 -18.43 17.65 12.44
CA PHE A 120 -18.75 16.38 11.78
C PHE A 120 -19.47 16.62 10.44
N LYS A 121 -19.08 15.88 9.40
CA LYS A 121 -19.68 15.93 8.06
C LYS A 121 -20.09 14.54 7.62
N SER A 122 -21.26 14.42 7.01
CA SER A 122 -21.69 13.19 6.34
C SER A 122 -20.90 12.92 5.06
N VAL A 123 -20.96 11.68 4.56
CA VAL A 123 -20.35 11.30 3.27
C VAL A 123 -20.87 12.17 2.12
N GLU A 124 -22.16 12.52 2.14
CA GLU A 124 -22.76 13.37 1.11
C GLU A 124 -22.20 14.81 1.15
N GLU A 125 -22.02 15.37 2.34
CA GLU A 125 -21.41 16.70 2.51
C GLU A 125 -19.94 16.69 2.07
N LEU A 126 -19.20 15.65 2.46
CA LEU A 126 -17.80 15.48 2.08
C LEU A 126 -17.64 15.30 0.57
N GLY A 127 -18.57 14.58 -0.09
CA GLY A 127 -18.57 14.39 -1.54
C GLY A 127 -18.77 15.68 -2.35
N LYS A 128 -19.25 16.76 -1.73
CA LYS A 128 -19.41 18.09 -2.35
C LYS A 128 -18.17 18.99 -2.17
N MET A 129 -17.23 18.58 -1.34
CA MET A 129 -16.01 19.33 -1.04
C MET A 129 -14.90 19.03 -2.05
N THR A 130 -13.90 19.92 -2.12
CA THR A 130 -12.68 19.67 -2.89
C THR A 130 -11.81 18.61 -2.21
N ASN A 131 -10.91 17.96 -2.95
CA ASN A 131 -9.95 17.01 -2.38
C ASN A 131 -9.16 17.61 -1.21
N LYS A 132 -8.72 18.87 -1.33
CA LYS A 132 -7.97 19.54 -0.28
C LYS A 132 -8.78 19.63 1.01
N GLU A 133 -10.02 20.07 0.92
CA GLU A 133 -10.88 20.20 2.11
C GLU A 133 -11.24 18.83 2.70
N GLN A 134 -11.36 17.79 1.86
CA GLN A 134 -11.55 16.41 2.33
C GLN A 134 -10.31 15.88 3.06
N VAL A 135 -9.09 16.16 2.58
CA VAL A 135 -7.85 15.83 3.29
C VAL A 135 -7.78 16.57 4.62
N ASP A 136 -8.03 17.88 4.61
CA ASP A 136 -8.01 18.71 5.82
C ASP A 136 -9.03 18.16 6.85
N TYR A 137 -10.22 17.72 6.41
CA TYR A 137 -11.21 17.05 7.24
C TYR A 137 -10.71 15.70 7.80
N LEU A 138 -10.06 14.86 6.98
CA LEU A 138 -9.52 13.57 7.42
C LEU A 138 -8.46 13.74 8.52
N PHE A 139 -7.62 14.77 8.43
CA PHE A 139 -6.68 15.12 9.51
C PHE A 139 -7.41 15.58 10.77
N GLU A 140 -8.38 16.49 10.68
CA GLU A 140 -9.18 16.92 11.84
C GLU A 140 -9.88 15.74 12.52
N ALA A 141 -10.48 14.85 11.74
CA ALA A 141 -11.18 13.66 12.21
C ALA A 141 -10.22 12.67 12.88
N SER A 142 -9.04 12.43 12.31
CA SER A 142 -8.01 11.56 12.89
C SER A 142 -7.44 12.16 14.19
N ASP A 143 -7.17 13.47 14.20
CA ASP A 143 -6.61 14.18 15.36
C ASP A 143 -7.59 14.18 16.54
N ALA A 144 -8.89 14.29 16.28
CA ALA A 144 -9.93 14.20 17.31
C ALA A 144 -9.92 12.85 18.07
N LEU A 145 -9.34 11.80 17.48
CA LEU A 145 -9.26 10.47 18.08
C LEU A 145 -7.93 10.20 18.79
N THR A 146 -6.96 11.12 18.77
CA THR A 146 -5.63 10.93 19.38
C THR A 146 -5.65 10.67 20.89
N GLY A 147 -6.70 11.10 21.58
CA GLY A 147 -6.90 10.81 23.01
C GLY A 147 -7.40 9.39 23.31
N LEU A 148 -7.77 8.61 22.30
CA LEU A 148 -8.19 7.21 22.47
C LEU A 148 -6.98 6.27 22.50
N PRO A 149 -7.08 5.11 23.19
CA PRO A 149 -6.11 4.04 23.06
C PRO A 149 -5.87 3.68 21.59
N PHE A 150 -4.60 3.53 21.18
CA PHE A 150 -4.21 3.31 19.77
C PHE A 150 -4.90 2.10 19.14
N ASN A 151 -5.14 1.03 19.91
CA ASN A 151 -5.85 -0.15 19.45
C ASN A 151 -7.35 0.10 19.14
N GLN A 152 -7.93 1.22 19.58
CA GLN A 152 -9.31 1.63 19.27
C GLN A 152 -9.39 2.57 18.07
N HIS A 153 -8.26 2.98 17.50
CA HIS A 153 -8.25 3.87 16.33
C HIS A 153 -8.82 3.10 15.12
N PRO A 154 -9.75 3.72 14.37
CA PRO A 154 -10.15 3.23 13.06
C PRO A 154 -8.94 3.14 12.13
N SER A 155 -8.97 2.22 11.19
CA SER A 155 -7.82 1.97 10.32
C SER A 155 -8.29 1.62 8.93
N SER A 156 -7.74 2.32 7.93
CA SER A 156 -8.09 2.06 6.56
C SER A 156 -7.60 0.67 6.15
N LYS A 157 -8.38 0.00 5.30
CA LYS A 157 -8.02 -1.24 4.64
C LYS A 157 -7.19 -1.01 3.37
N ILE A 158 -7.18 0.22 2.85
CA ILE A 158 -6.37 0.59 1.70
C ILE A 158 -4.89 0.42 2.09
N LEU A 159 -4.15 -0.38 1.31
CA LEU A 159 -2.74 -0.67 1.56
C LEU A 159 -2.46 -1.28 2.95
N ALA A 160 -3.44 -1.94 3.58
CA ALA A 160 -3.32 -2.43 4.95
C ALA A 160 -2.39 -3.65 5.13
N SER A 161 -2.26 -4.49 4.09
CA SER A 161 -1.42 -5.69 4.14
C SER A 161 0.00 -5.38 4.65
N LYS A 162 0.48 -6.19 5.60
CA LYS A 162 1.89 -6.16 6.03
C LYS A 162 2.78 -6.63 4.88
N ARG A 163 4.01 -6.15 4.84
CA ARG A 163 4.99 -6.58 3.86
C ARG A 163 5.93 -7.62 4.47
N SER A 164 6.20 -8.68 3.72
CA SER A 164 7.17 -9.71 4.05
C SER A 164 8.25 -9.78 2.97
N VAL A 165 9.34 -10.45 3.27
CA VAL A 165 10.35 -10.74 2.24
C VAL A 165 9.83 -11.73 1.19
N PHE A 166 8.95 -12.62 1.60
CA PHE A 166 8.31 -13.55 0.68
C PHE A 166 7.40 -12.83 -0.30
N ASP A 167 6.94 -11.59 -0.03
CA ASP A 167 6.22 -10.80 -1.05
C ASP A 167 6.98 -10.71 -2.37
N THR A 168 8.31 -10.57 -2.35
CA THR A 168 9.06 -10.49 -3.62
C THR A 168 9.03 -11.84 -4.32
N LEU A 169 9.19 -12.94 -3.57
CA LEU A 169 9.19 -14.28 -4.14
C LEU A 169 7.81 -14.65 -4.68
N TYR A 170 6.77 -14.42 -3.89
CA TYR A 170 5.38 -14.64 -4.28
C TYR A 170 4.96 -13.75 -5.45
N HIS A 171 5.49 -12.53 -5.55
CA HIS A 171 5.27 -11.67 -6.71
C HIS A 171 5.81 -12.32 -7.98
N GLU A 172 7.06 -12.79 -7.97
CA GLU A 172 7.66 -13.47 -9.12
C GLU A 172 6.98 -14.82 -9.40
N GLU A 173 6.51 -15.54 -8.37
CA GLU A 173 5.65 -16.73 -8.54
C GLU A 173 4.31 -16.38 -9.20
N GLY A 174 3.73 -15.22 -8.87
CA GLY A 174 2.53 -14.68 -9.50
C GLY A 174 2.74 -14.50 -11.01
N HIS A 175 3.84 -13.89 -11.42
CA HIS A 175 4.23 -13.80 -12.84
C HIS A 175 4.39 -15.18 -13.48
N LEU A 176 5.08 -16.10 -12.78
CA LEU A 176 5.32 -17.46 -13.26
C LEU A 176 4.01 -18.21 -13.53
N PHE A 177 3.08 -18.22 -12.57
CA PHE A 177 1.81 -18.92 -12.70
C PHE A 177 0.87 -18.22 -13.67
N HIS A 178 0.92 -16.89 -13.74
CA HIS A 178 0.16 -16.14 -14.72
C HIS A 178 0.65 -16.43 -16.15
N HIS A 179 1.96 -16.52 -16.39
CA HIS A 179 2.50 -16.88 -17.71
C HIS A 179 2.13 -18.32 -18.12
N LYS A 180 1.99 -19.24 -17.16
CA LYS A 180 1.47 -20.59 -17.42
C LYS A 180 -0.01 -20.61 -17.80
N ASN A 181 -0.75 -19.53 -17.51
CA ASN A 181 -2.15 -19.39 -17.89
C ASN A 181 -2.26 -18.93 -19.36
N THR A 182 -2.51 -19.86 -20.28
CA THR A 182 -2.50 -19.60 -21.75
C THR A 182 -3.76 -18.87 -22.27
N ILE A 183 -4.60 -18.34 -21.38
CA ILE A 183 -5.91 -17.77 -21.73
C ILE A 183 -5.79 -16.33 -22.25
N LEU A 184 -4.82 -15.56 -21.76
CA LEU A 184 -4.50 -14.22 -22.27
C LEU A 184 -3.10 -14.20 -22.88
N ASP A 185 -2.90 -13.29 -23.84
CA ASP A 185 -1.57 -13.03 -24.38
C ASP A 185 -0.77 -12.24 -23.34
N TYR A 186 0.14 -12.96 -22.67
CA TYR A 186 1.01 -12.41 -21.63
C TYR A 186 1.89 -11.26 -22.14
N GLU A 187 2.31 -11.31 -23.41
CA GLU A 187 3.12 -10.26 -24.03
C GLU A 187 2.30 -8.98 -24.27
N ASP A 188 1.01 -9.14 -24.60
CA ASP A 188 0.09 -8.01 -24.79
C ASP A 188 -0.24 -7.26 -23.47
N MET A 189 0.03 -7.90 -22.35
CA MET A 189 -0.09 -7.32 -21.00
C MET A 189 1.20 -6.66 -20.52
N HIS A 190 2.30 -6.77 -21.28
CA HIS A 190 3.60 -6.26 -20.89
C HIS A 190 3.79 -4.78 -21.22
N VAL A 191 4.59 -4.10 -20.38
CA VAL A 191 5.09 -2.76 -20.64
C VAL A 191 6.61 -2.82 -20.60
N VAL A 192 7.26 -2.66 -21.75
CA VAL A 192 8.72 -2.66 -21.83
C VAL A 192 9.20 -1.22 -21.64
N TYR A 193 9.94 -0.99 -20.55
CA TYR A 193 10.50 0.32 -20.24
C TYR A 193 11.92 0.47 -20.77
N ASN A 194 12.22 1.64 -21.32
CA ASN A 194 13.56 2.06 -21.65
C ASN A 194 14.40 2.23 -20.39
N LYS A 195 15.52 1.49 -20.29
CA LYS A 195 16.37 1.54 -19.10
C LYS A 195 17.07 2.89 -18.91
N GLN A 196 17.33 3.66 -19.96
CA GLN A 196 18.00 4.96 -19.87
C GLN A 196 17.03 6.10 -19.53
N THR A 197 15.83 6.10 -20.11
CA THR A 197 14.88 7.21 -19.97
C THR A 197 13.77 6.94 -18.95
N GLY A 198 13.56 5.67 -18.57
CA GLY A 198 12.46 5.25 -17.70
C GLY A 198 11.08 5.35 -18.34
N LYS A 199 11.00 5.63 -19.65
CA LYS A 199 9.73 5.75 -20.39
C LYS A 199 9.34 4.42 -21.05
N PRO A 200 8.04 4.16 -21.28
CA PRO A 200 7.62 3.00 -22.05
C PRO A 200 8.16 3.06 -23.49
N ASP A 201 8.86 2.00 -23.92
CA ASP A 201 9.32 1.79 -25.30
C ASP A 201 8.32 0.96 -26.12
N LYS A 202 7.70 -0.05 -25.49
CA LYS A 202 6.64 -0.88 -26.07
C LYS A 202 5.55 -1.12 -25.05
N ILE A 203 4.31 -1.02 -25.49
CA ILE A 203 3.12 -1.23 -24.67
C ILE A 203 2.20 -2.16 -25.47
N GLY A 204 1.87 -3.33 -24.92
CA GLY A 204 0.84 -4.19 -25.49
C GLY A 204 -0.54 -3.55 -25.41
N ALA A 205 -1.51 -4.01 -26.20
CA ALA A 205 -2.83 -3.41 -26.31
C ALA A 205 -3.62 -3.52 -24.98
N LEU A 206 -3.61 -4.69 -24.32
CA LEU A 206 -4.20 -4.87 -22.99
C LEU A 206 -3.52 -3.96 -21.95
N ALA A 207 -2.19 -3.86 -21.99
CA ALA A 207 -1.44 -2.97 -21.10
C ALA A 207 -1.78 -1.49 -21.34
N LYS A 208 -1.97 -1.09 -22.60
CA LYS A 208 -2.36 0.27 -22.97
C LYS A 208 -3.74 0.61 -22.40
N GLY A 209 -4.72 -0.28 -22.57
CA GLY A 209 -6.05 -0.10 -21.98
C GLY A 209 -6.00 0.06 -20.45
N PHE A 210 -5.17 -0.74 -19.78
CA PHE A 210 -4.95 -0.64 -18.33
C PHE A 210 -4.36 0.71 -17.90
N LEU A 211 -3.37 1.22 -18.64
CA LEU A 211 -2.70 2.48 -18.32
C LEU A 211 -3.59 3.71 -18.59
N GLU A 212 -4.47 3.62 -19.59
CA GLU A 212 -5.40 4.70 -19.97
C GLU A 212 -6.67 4.70 -19.09
N SER A 213 -7.01 3.57 -18.46
CA SER A 213 -8.17 3.45 -17.58
C SER A 213 -7.93 4.07 -16.20
N LYS A 214 -8.55 5.23 -15.94
CA LYS A 214 -8.49 5.91 -14.64
C LYS A 214 -9.00 5.02 -13.50
N GLU A 215 -10.03 4.23 -13.76
CA GLU A 215 -10.64 3.33 -12.77
C GLU A 215 -9.68 2.20 -12.41
N GLU A 216 -9.08 1.52 -13.38
CA GLU A 216 -8.15 0.42 -13.12
C GLU A 216 -6.86 0.92 -12.47
N GLN A 217 -6.36 2.09 -12.89
CA GLN A 217 -5.24 2.75 -12.25
C GLN A 217 -5.54 3.12 -10.78
N PHE A 218 -6.79 3.47 -10.48
CA PHE A 218 -7.21 3.73 -9.11
C PHE A 218 -7.28 2.42 -8.31
N ILE A 219 -7.96 1.37 -8.80
CA ILE A 219 -8.04 0.06 -8.13
C ILE A 219 -6.63 -0.47 -7.85
N ALA A 220 -5.74 -0.46 -8.85
CA ALA A 220 -4.35 -0.88 -8.71
C ALA A 220 -3.57 -0.06 -7.67
N SER A 221 -3.85 1.25 -7.55
CA SER A 221 -3.21 2.10 -6.54
C SER A 221 -3.55 1.72 -5.09
N THR A 222 -4.71 1.10 -4.87
CA THR A 222 -5.11 0.58 -3.54
C THR A 222 -4.38 -0.72 -3.19
N VAL A 223 -3.91 -1.44 -4.22
CA VAL A 223 -3.01 -2.58 -4.07
C VAL A 223 -1.61 -2.06 -3.82
N SER A 224 -0.89 -1.48 -4.77
CA SER A 224 0.41 -0.86 -4.48
C SER A 224 0.79 0.17 -5.53
N ARG A 225 1.84 0.97 -5.24
CA ARG A 225 2.40 1.86 -6.26
C ARG A 225 2.86 1.08 -7.50
N TYR A 226 3.41 -0.11 -7.31
CA TYR A 226 4.00 -0.90 -8.38
C TYR A 226 2.93 -1.63 -9.22
N ALA A 227 1.82 -2.01 -8.60
CA ALA A 227 0.67 -2.61 -9.27
C ALA A 227 0.09 -1.75 -10.41
N LYS A 228 0.34 -0.44 -10.40
CA LYS A 228 -0.09 0.49 -11.47
C LYS A 228 0.71 0.39 -12.76
N SER A 229 1.87 -0.25 -12.73
CA SER A 229 2.85 -0.19 -13.83
C SER A 229 2.39 -0.97 -15.06
N SER A 230 1.69 -2.07 -14.87
CA SER A 230 1.10 -2.89 -15.92
C SER A 230 0.06 -3.83 -15.32
N PRO A 231 -0.83 -4.44 -16.11
CA PRO A 231 -1.74 -5.44 -15.60
C PRO A 231 -1.00 -6.71 -15.11
N LEU A 232 0.20 -7.02 -15.63
CA LEU A 232 1.04 -8.09 -15.09
C LEU A 232 1.46 -7.81 -13.64
N GLU A 233 1.97 -6.59 -13.39
CA GLU A 233 2.42 -6.18 -12.06
C GLU A 233 1.25 -6.07 -11.07
N PHE A 234 0.08 -5.66 -11.55
CA PHE A 234 -1.15 -5.70 -10.78
C PHE A 234 -1.48 -7.13 -10.32
N VAL A 235 -1.53 -8.09 -11.25
CA VAL A 235 -1.82 -9.50 -10.95
C VAL A 235 -0.79 -10.07 -9.97
N ALA A 236 0.50 -9.86 -10.20
CA ALA A 236 1.56 -10.36 -9.32
C ALA A 236 1.48 -9.77 -7.90
N GLU A 237 1.23 -8.46 -7.76
CA GLU A 237 1.10 -7.83 -6.45
C GLU A 237 -0.15 -8.29 -5.67
N VAL A 238 -1.28 -8.51 -6.35
CA VAL A 238 -2.50 -9.05 -5.72
C VAL A 238 -2.25 -10.49 -5.27
N TYR A 239 -1.69 -11.34 -6.15
CA TYR A 239 -1.36 -12.73 -5.84
C TYR A 239 -0.44 -12.83 -4.61
N ALA A 240 0.65 -12.06 -4.58
CA ALA A 240 1.61 -12.09 -3.50
C ALA A 240 1.00 -11.75 -2.13
N ARG A 241 0.08 -10.78 -2.12
CA ARG A 241 -0.59 -10.34 -0.90
C ARG A 241 -1.64 -11.32 -0.43
N MET A 242 -2.37 -11.94 -1.35
CA MET A 242 -3.31 -13.00 -1.00
C MET A 242 -2.60 -14.22 -0.40
N LEU A 243 -1.40 -14.60 -0.90
CA LEU A 243 -0.57 -15.63 -0.27
C LEU A 243 -0.14 -15.26 1.16
N ASN A 244 0.04 -13.97 1.43
CA ASN A 244 0.30 -13.46 2.78
C ASN A 244 -0.98 -13.28 3.63
N GLY A 245 -2.13 -13.80 3.18
CA GLY A 245 -3.40 -13.83 3.91
C GLY A 245 -4.28 -12.59 3.75
N GLU A 246 -3.91 -11.65 2.87
CA GLU A 246 -4.73 -10.47 2.58
C GLU A 246 -6.03 -10.87 1.87
N LYS A 247 -7.15 -10.27 2.29
CA LYS A 247 -8.44 -10.41 1.63
C LYS A 247 -8.83 -9.09 0.97
N PHE A 248 -8.83 -9.07 -0.35
CA PHE A 248 -9.23 -7.89 -1.11
C PHE A 248 -10.75 -7.80 -1.30
N GLY A 249 -11.23 -6.58 -1.48
CA GLY A 249 -12.62 -6.32 -1.86
C GLY A 249 -12.90 -6.61 -3.33
N ASP A 250 -14.18 -6.54 -3.69
CA ASP A 250 -14.70 -6.96 -4.99
C ASP A 250 -14.04 -6.24 -6.16
N ASP A 251 -13.77 -4.93 -6.07
CA ASP A 251 -13.16 -4.17 -7.18
C ASP A 251 -11.79 -4.72 -7.58
N VAL A 252 -10.93 -5.00 -6.60
CA VAL A 252 -9.60 -5.58 -6.84
C VAL A 252 -9.72 -6.99 -7.38
N MET A 253 -10.61 -7.81 -6.81
CA MET A 253 -10.80 -9.20 -7.25
C MET A 253 -11.43 -9.30 -8.64
N ASN A 254 -12.36 -8.39 -8.99
CA ASN A 254 -12.95 -8.30 -10.32
C ASN A 254 -11.88 -7.92 -11.36
N LEU A 255 -11.01 -6.97 -11.04
CA LEU A 255 -9.90 -6.59 -11.92
C LEU A 255 -8.88 -7.73 -12.05
N TYR A 256 -8.59 -8.44 -10.96
CA TYR A 256 -7.72 -9.62 -10.94
C TYR A 256 -8.24 -10.73 -11.85
N ASN A 257 -9.55 -11.01 -11.76
CA ASN A 257 -10.24 -12.00 -12.58
C ASN A 257 -10.37 -11.57 -14.05
N LYS A 258 -10.53 -10.27 -14.31
CA LYS A 258 -10.51 -9.70 -15.67
C LYS A 258 -9.18 -10.02 -16.36
N TYR A 259 -8.08 -9.83 -15.65
CA TYR A 259 -6.72 -10.10 -16.12
C TYR A 259 -6.24 -11.53 -15.88
N LYS A 260 -7.15 -12.47 -15.57
CA LYS A 260 -6.86 -13.92 -15.44
C LYS A 260 -5.72 -14.24 -14.47
N GLY A 261 -5.69 -13.53 -13.35
CA GLY A 261 -4.77 -13.82 -12.27
C GLY A 261 -4.87 -15.29 -11.81
N PRO A 262 -3.74 -15.90 -11.43
CA PRO A 262 -3.69 -17.31 -11.07
C PRO A 262 -4.50 -17.63 -9.79
N VAL A 263 -5.04 -18.84 -9.73
CA VAL A 263 -5.63 -19.35 -8.48
C VAL A 263 -4.50 -19.58 -7.48
N LEU A 264 -4.75 -19.26 -6.21
CA LEU A 264 -3.78 -19.56 -5.15
C LEU A 264 -3.57 -21.07 -5.02
N PRO A 265 -2.35 -21.54 -4.77
CA PRO A 265 -2.10 -22.94 -4.45
C PRO A 265 -2.82 -23.33 -3.16
N ASP A 266 -3.37 -24.55 -3.14
CA ASP A 266 -3.99 -25.17 -1.96
C ASP A 266 -2.98 -25.48 -0.84
#